data_AF-A0A497CS30-F1
#
_entry.id   AF-A0A497CS30-F1
#
_cell.length_a   1.000
_cell.length_b   1.000
_cell.length_c   1.000
_cell.angle_alpha   90.00
_cell.angle_beta   90.00
_cell.angle_gamma   90.00
#
_symmetry.space_group_name_H-M   'P 1'
#
loop_
_entity.id
_entity.type
_entity.pdbx_description
1 polymer ?
#
loop_
_entity_poly.entity_id
_entity_poly.type
_entity_poly.pdbx_seq_one_letter_code
_entity_poly.pdbx_strand_id
1 'polypeptide(L)' 'CLTMHKRSPMALRMIKLGMNAELDGQIGLQEFAGNATLLYYLTDEAQEGKHAFLDKRDPDFHKYPKFP' A
#
# COMPACT_ATOMS: atom_id res chain seq x y z
N CYS A 1 7.70 -5.61 25.24
CA CYS A 1 7.89 -5.92 23.81
C CYS A 1 7.12 -7.16 23.33
N LEU A 2 7.06 -8.25 24.11
CA LEU A 2 6.39 -9.51 23.70
C LEU A 2 4.96 -9.34 23.18
N THR A 3 4.18 -8.43 23.76
CA THR A 3 2.82 -8.12 23.30
C THR A 3 2.77 -7.56 21.88
N MET A 4 3.75 -6.74 21.49
CA MET A 4 3.84 -6.16 20.14
C MET A 4 4.24 -7.20 19.09
N HIS A 5 5.10 -8.16 19.45
CA HIS A 5 5.52 -9.24 18.53
C HIS A 5 4.37 -10.17 18.14
N LYS A 6 3.27 -10.19 18.88
CA LYS A 6 2.05 -10.94 18.53
C LYS A 6 1.17 -10.22 17.50
N ARG A 7 1.49 -9.00 17.09
CA ARG A 7 0.70 -8.19 16.14
C ARG A 7 1.36 -8.19 14.76
N SER A 8 0.56 -7.93 13.72
CA SER A 8 1.08 -7.81 12.35
C SER A 8 2.14 -6.70 12.28
N PRO A 9 3.38 -6.98 11.85
CA PRO A 9 4.41 -5.96 11.68
C PRO A 9 4.01 -4.86 10.69
N MET A 10 3.20 -5.20 9.68
CA MET A 10 2.65 -4.24 8.72
C MET A 10 1.60 -3.34 9.33
N ALA A 11 0.69 -3.89 10.14
CA ALA A 11 -0.29 -3.07 10.85
C ALA A 11 0.41 -2.09 11.81
N LEU A 12 1.40 -2.56 12.56
CA LEU A 12 2.17 -1.70 13.47
C LEU A 12 2.92 -0.59 12.73
N ARG A 13 3.49 -0.89 11.55
CA ARG A 13 4.16 0.11 10.71
C ARG A 13 3.17 1.17 10.21
N MET A 14 2.04 0.76 9.64
CA MET A 14 1.04 1.70 9.10
C MET A 14 0.46 2.62 10.18
N ILE A 15 0.19 2.08 11.39
CA ILE A 15 -0.29 2.87 12.52
C ILE A 15 0.75 3.92 12.93
N LYS A 16 2.02 3.54 13.03
CA LYS A 16 3.11 4.48 13.37
C LYS A 16 3.20 5.61 12.33
N LEU A 17 3.16 5.27 11.05
CA LEU A 17 3.24 6.26 9.96
C LEU A 17 2.01 7.16 9.91
N GLY A 18 0.81 6.62 10.19
CA GLY A 18 -0.41 7.43 10.28
C GLY A 18 -0.34 8.45 11.41
N MET A 19 0.21 8.07 12.56
CA MET A 19 0.46 8.99 13.68
C MET A 19 1.53 10.05 13.33
N ASN A 20 2.59 9.67 12.63
CA ASN A 20 3.61 10.62 12.17
C ASN A 20 3.08 11.59 11.10
N ALA A 21 2.20 11.13 10.22
CA ALA A 21 1.62 11.95 9.16
C ALA A 21 0.80 13.15 9.67
N GLU A 22 0.23 13.04 10.88
CA GLU A 22 -0.49 14.15 11.52
C GLU A 22 0.45 15.32 11.88
N LEU A 23 1.67 15.03 12.31
CA LEU A 23 2.61 16.01 12.86
C LEU A 23 3.67 16.46 11.85
N ASP A 24 4.10 15.57 10.98
CA ASP A 24 5.22 15.79 10.04
C ASP A 24 4.76 16.30 8.66
N GLY A 25 3.46 16.66 8.54
CA GLY A 25 2.87 17.25 7.34
C GLY A 25 3.16 16.45 6.07
N GLN A 26 3.77 17.10 5.07
CA GLN A 26 4.09 16.47 3.79
C GLN A 26 5.13 15.33 3.91
N ILE A 27 6.05 15.39 4.88
CA ILE A 27 7.08 14.36 5.06
C ILE A 27 6.43 13.09 5.61
N GLY A 28 5.59 13.23 6.64
CA GLY A 28 4.86 12.09 7.20
C GLY A 28 3.87 11.49 6.19
N LEU A 29 3.23 12.34 5.36
CA LEU A 29 2.37 11.87 4.27
C LEU A 29 3.16 11.11 3.20
N GLN A 30 4.38 11.55 2.86
CA GLN A 30 5.26 10.85 1.91
C GLN A 30 5.61 9.45 2.41
N GLU A 31 5.99 9.30 3.69
CA GLU A 31 6.32 7.99 4.26
C GLU A 31 5.10 7.07 4.32
N PHE A 32 3.93 7.61 4.70
CA PHE A 32 2.68 6.88 4.72
C PHE A 32 2.25 6.44 3.33
N ALA A 33 2.25 7.35 2.36
CA ALA A 33 1.91 7.06 0.97
C ALA A 33 2.88 6.03 0.35
N GLY A 34 4.17 6.11 0.65
CA GLY A 34 5.15 5.12 0.19
C GLY A 34 4.84 3.70 0.67
N ASN A 35 4.40 3.54 1.93
CA ASN A 35 4.00 2.22 2.45
C ASN A 35 2.63 1.77 1.93
N ALA A 36 1.70 2.69 1.68
CA ALA A 36 0.44 2.37 1.00
C ALA A 36 0.68 1.88 -0.44
N THR A 37 1.56 2.52 -1.20
CA THR A 37 1.96 2.07 -2.55
C THR A 37 2.64 0.71 -2.52
N LEU A 38 3.45 0.42 -1.48
CA LEU A 38 4.03 -0.91 -1.30
C LEU A 38 2.94 -1.98 -1.12
N LEU A 39 1.92 -1.72 -0.30
CA LEU A 39 0.79 -2.63 -0.13
C LEU A 39 0.01 -2.80 -1.42
N TYR A 40 -0.19 -1.72 -2.19
CA TYR A 40 -0.83 -1.77 -3.50
C TYR A 40 -0.04 -2.65 -4.47
N TYR A 41 1.29 -2.55 -4.51
CA TYR A 41 2.11 -3.42 -5.37
C TYR A 41 2.00 -4.92 -5.04
N LEU A 42 1.50 -5.28 -3.86
CA LEU A 42 1.25 -6.68 -3.51
C LEU A 42 -0.14 -7.17 -3.96
N THR A 43 -1.01 -6.29 -4.45
CA THR A 43 -2.34 -6.69 -4.95
C THR A 43 -2.27 -7.16 -6.40
N ASP A 44 -3.21 -8.02 -6.76
CA ASP A 44 -3.33 -8.52 -8.13
C ASP A 44 -3.64 -7.39 -9.13
N GLU A 45 -4.35 -6.34 -8.68
CA GLU A 45 -4.65 -5.15 -9.50
C GLU A 45 -3.38 -4.43 -9.96
N ALA A 46 -2.41 -4.25 -9.05
CA ALA A 46 -1.14 -3.63 -9.41
C ALA A 46 -0.30 -4.53 -10.31
N GLN A 47 -0.33 -5.85 -10.09
CA GLN A 47 0.39 -6.80 -10.95
C GLN A 47 -0.18 -6.84 -12.37
N GLU A 48 -1.49 -6.70 -12.54
CA GLU A 48 -2.12 -6.58 -13.85
C GLU A 48 -1.60 -5.38 -14.64
N GLY A 49 -1.50 -4.21 -14.01
CA GLY A 49 -0.94 -3.03 -14.66
C GLY A 49 0.51 -3.24 -15.11
N LYS A 50 1.32 -3.90 -14.27
CA LYS A 50 2.70 -4.27 -14.60
C LYS A 50 2.75 -5.27 -15.77
N HIS A 51 1.94 -6.33 -15.75
CA HIS A 51 1.92 -7.34 -16.81
C HIS A 51 1.44 -6.76 -18.13
N ALA A 52 0.39 -5.95 -18.12
CA ALA A 52 -0.10 -5.28 -19.31
C ALA A 52 0.97 -4.39 -19.97
N PHE A 53 1.75 -3.67 -19.15
CA PHE A 53 2.87 -2.87 -19.64
C PHE A 53 3.98 -3.74 -20.28
N LEU A 54 4.33 -4.88 -19.67
CA LEU A 54 5.32 -5.82 -20.21
C LEU A 54 4.85 -6.44 -21.54
N ASP A 55 3.58 -6.81 -21.61
CA ASP A 55 2.95 -7.44 -22.77
C ASP A 55 2.56 -6.41 -23.85
N LYS A 56 2.76 -5.11 -23.60
CA LYS A 56 2.36 -3.98 -24.46
C LYS A 56 0.88 -4.01 -24.87
N ARG A 57 0.02 -4.48 -23.97
CA ARG A 57 -1.43 -4.49 -24.13
C ARG A 57 -2.06 -3.46 -23.19
N ASP A 58 -3.32 -3.15 -23.43
CA ASP A 58 -4.09 -2.36 -22.50
C ASP A 58 -4.36 -3.19 -21.20
N PRO A 59 -4.24 -2.55 -20.02
CA PRO A 59 -4.54 -3.21 -18.75
C PRO A 59 -6.04 -3.40 -18.56
N ASP A 60 -6.45 -4.56 -18.04
CA ASP A 60 -7.84 -4.83 -17.72
C ASP A 60 -8.09 -4.77 -16.22
N PHE A 61 -8.55 -3.62 -15.74
CA PHE A 61 -8.92 -3.40 -14.34
C PHE A 61 -10.40 -3.70 -14.05
N HIS A 62 -11.22 -4.03 -15.05
CA HIS A 62 -12.66 -4.27 -14.85
C HIS A 62 -12.95 -5.54 -14.06
N LYS A 63 -11.99 -6.47 -14.02
CA LYS A 63 -12.07 -7.73 -13.27
C LYS A 63 -11.91 -7.59 -11.75
N TYR A 64 -11.43 -6.45 -11.26
CA TYR A 64 -11.20 -6.26 -9.82
C TYR A 64 -12.41 -5.61 -9.13
N PRO A 65 -12.76 -6.06 -7.90
CA PRO A 65 -13.88 -5.50 -7.16
C PRO A 65 -13.57 -4.06 -6.75
N LYS A 66 -14.47 -3.13 -7.07
CA LYS A 66 -14.40 -1.75 -6.61
C LYS A 66 -15.08 -1.67 -5.25
N PHE A 67 -14.30 -1.38 -4.22
CA PHE A 67 -14.83 -1.11 -2.88
C PHE A 67 -15.53 0.26 -2.87
N PRO A 68 -16.69 0.38 -2.19
CA PRO A 68 -17.46 1.63 -2.11
C PRO A 68 -16.78 2.71 -1.25
#